data_AF-E3NWR6-F1
#
_entry.id   AF-E3NWR6-F1
#
_cell.length_a   1.000
_cell.length_b   1.000
_cell.length_c   1.000
_cell.angle_alpha   90.00
_cell.angle_beta   90.00
_cell.angle_gamma   90.00
#
_symmetry.space_group_name_H-M   'P 1'
#
loop_
_entity.id
_entity.type
_entity.pdbx_description
1 polymer ?
#
loop_
_entity_poly.entity_id
_entity_poly.type
_entity_poly.pdbx_seq_one_letter_code
_entity_poly.pdbx_strand_id
1 'polypeptide(L)'
;MKQQHNILATSVAACLMLLTSSNHAAPAPNAGQLLQQQQQGQSLEPQAAVQVESSASNNVPNSPDIQISVRKIEITGNSRFSTAQLHHLVADAEGKQLSLQQLWQIAQKITTYYQQQGYAYSRAYLPQQNLSQGVVRINVLEAYYDQTQIDNQSRTQNWLIEQTVAPLKQGERINSDQMQQQLKLLNRLNGVNTRNVLTPGATVGSSQLNVEVQNAAMLNGYIGADNFGNRYTSQVRGTAGISANNLAGLGDELSFDVMTAGKRMNYGAWVMPLPLQEWVLGQAQVILI
;
A
#
# COMPACT_ATOMS: atom_id res chain seq x y z
N MET A 1 17.28 -40.05 82.55
CA MET A 1 15.85 -39.93 82.21
C MET A 1 15.45 -38.47 82.22
N LYS A 2 14.65 -38.05 81.21
CA LYS A 2 14.03 -36.73 80.96
C LYS A 2 14.98 -35.65 80.37
N GLN A 3 15.23 -35.63 79.06
CA GLN A 3 14.40 -35.17 77.91
C GLN A 3 14.05 -33.67 77.89
N GLN A 4 14.56 -33.03 76.83
CA GLN A 4 13.95 -31.98 76.00
C GLN A 4 13.75 -30.60 76.65
N HIS A 5 14.52 -29.61 76.15
CA HIS A 5 14.05 -28.44 75.37
C HIS A 5 15.28 -27.55 75.08
N ASN A 6 16.21 -28.07 74.29
CA ASN A 6 17.04 -27.24 73.41
C ASN A 6 16.26 -27.11 72.10
N ILE A 7 16.48 -26.01 71.37
CA ILE A 7 15.81 -25.59 70.12
C ILE A 7 14.68 -24.58 70.36
N LEU A 8 15.03 -23.36 70.77
CA LEU A 8 14.22 -22.16 70.48
C LEU A 8 15.01 -20.83 70.55
N ALA A 9 16.33 -20.86 70.73
CA ALA A 9 17.16 -19.65 70.86
C ALA A 9 18.08 -19.37 69.65
N THR A 10 17.99 -20.15 68.57
CA THR A 10 18.83 -19.97 67.36
C THR A 10 17.99 -19.79 66.10
N SER A 11 16.95 -18.95 66.14
CA SER A 11 16.15 -18.61 64.95
C SER A 11 15.73 -17.13 64.87
N VAL A 12 16.37 -16.24 65.63
CA VAL A 12 16.08 -14.79 65.61
C VAL A 12 17.24 -13.95 65.06
N ALA A 13 18.44 -14.53 64.89
CA ALA A 13 19.62 -13.81 64.40
C ALA A 13 19.93 -14.01 62.89
N ALA A 14 19.19 -14.84 62.16
CA ALA A 14 19.46 -15.14 60.74
C ALA A 14 18.45 -14.53 59.74
N CYS A 15 17.44 -13.79 60.20
CA CYS A 15 16.42 -13.16 59.33
C CYS A 15 16.65 -11.66 59.06
N LEU A 16 17.78 -11.08 59.49
CA LEU A 16 18.01 -9.63 59.40
C LEU A 16 19.01 -9.18 58.32
N MET A 17 19.37 -10.03 57.34
CA MET A 17 20.39 -9.70 56.34
C MET A 17 20.03 -9.98 54.86
N LEU A 18 18.74 -10.03 54.47
CA LEU A 18 18.38 -10.37 53.08
C LEU A 18 17.31 -9.48 52.41
N LEU A 19 17.19 -8.21 52.79
CA LEU A 19 16.35 -7.25 52.04
C LEU A 19 17.03 -5.87 51.89
N THR A 20 18.20 -5.86 51.24
CA THR A 20 18.68 -4.64 50.56
C THR A 20 18.56 -4.84 49.05
N SER A 21 17.34 -4.98 48.55
CA SER A 21 17.07 -4.72 47.14
C SER A 21 17.33 -3.23 46.91
N SER A 22 18.48 -2.93 46.32
CA SER A 22 18.74 -1.61 45.76
C SER A 22 17.67 -1.36 44.70
N ASN A 23 16.61 -0.65 45.06
CA ASN A 23 15.71 -0.03 44.10
C ASN A 23 16.56 0.99 43.33
N HIS A 24 17.23 0.53 42.27
CA HIS A 24 17.77 1.41 41.26
C HIS A 24 16.57 2.15 40.69
N ALA A 25 16.39 3.39 41.12
CA ALA A 25 15.50 4.32 40.49
C ALA A 25 15.89 4.35 39.01
N ALA A 26 15.01 3.83 38.15
CA ALA A 26 15.18 4.00 36.71
C ALA A 26 15.47 5.49 36.46
N PRO A 27 16.53 5.82 35.69
CA PRO A 27 16.87 7.21 35.42
C PRO A 27 15.64 7.89 34.82
N ALA A 28 15.35 9.11 35.28
CA ALA A 28 14.25 9.88 34.72
C ALA A 28 14.43 9.95 33.20
N PRO A 29 13.39 9.64 32.40
CA PRO A 29 13.50 9.67 30.96
C PRO A 29 13.93 11.08 30.53
N ASN A 30 14.92 11.13 29.65
CA ASN A 30 15.43 12.40 29.16
C ASN A 30 14.44 13.02 28.15
N ALA A 31 14.59 14.32 27.89
CA ALA A 31 13.71 15.04 26.97
C ALA A 31 13.65 14.39 25.57
N GLY A 32 14.74 13.79 25.10
CA GLY A 32 14.79 13.08 23.82
C GLY A 32 13.91 11.83 23.78
N GLN A 33 13.92 11.02 24.83
CA GLN A 33 13.08 9.82 24.94
C GLN A 33 11.59 10.16 25.02
N LEU A 34 11.24 11.27 25.67
CA LEU A 34 9.85 11.75 25.74
C LEU A 34 9.34 12.24 24.37
N LEU A 35 10.18 12.92 23.59
CA LEU A 35 9.85 13.34 22.22
C LEU A 35 9.60 12.14 21.30
N GLN A 36 10.41 11.09 21.43
CA GLN A 36 10.32 9.91 20.58
C GLN A 36 9.07 9.06 20.89
N GLN A 37 8.66 9.02 22.16
CA GLN A 37 7.41 8.37 22.57
C GLN A 37 6.17 9.12 22.08
N GLN A 38 6.24 10.44 21.87
CA GLN A 38 5.15 11.21 21.28
C GLN A 38 5.00 10.97 19.77
N GLN A 39 6.12 10.85 19.03
CA GLN A 39 6.09 10.56 17.59
C GLN A 39 5.43 9.21 17.26
N GLN A 40 5.47 8.24 18.18
CA GLN A 40 4.86 6.92 17.97
C GLN A 40 3.31 6.93 17.98
N GLY A 41 2.66 8.01 18.43
CA GLY A 41 1.20 8.14 18.41
C GLY A 41 0.60 8.51 17.05
N GLN A 42 1.39 9.08 16.14
CA GLN A 42 0.96 9.44 14.78
C GLN A 42 1.14 8.26 13.83
N SER A 43 0.40 7.17 14.05
CA SER A 43 0.20 6.22 12.96
C SER A 43 -0.79 6.87 12.00
N LEU A 44 -0.32 7.27 10.81
CA LEU A 44 -1.19 7.53 9.67
C LEU A 44 -2.21 6.39 9.61
N GLU A 45 -3.51 6.69 9.70
CA GLU A 45 -4.52 5.66 9.53
C GLU A 45 -4.23 4.91 8.22
N PRO A 46 -4.31 3.57 8.21
CA PRO A 46 -4.08 2.79 7.00
C PRO A 46 -4.98 3.33 5.88
N GLN A 47 -4.37 3.96 4.88
CA GLN A 47 -5.09 4.46 3.73
C GLN A 47 -5.92 3.31 3.14
N ALA A 48 -7.20 3.57 2.89
CA ALA A 48 -8.10 2.57 2.33
C ALA A 48 -7.45 1.86 1.15
N ALA A 49 -7.53 0.52 1.14
CA ALA A 49 -6.97 -0.28 0.07
C ALA A 49 -7.50 0.22 -1.28
N VAL A 50 -6.61 0.35 -2.27
CA VAL A 50 -7.01 0.69 -3.64
C VAL A 50 -7.91 -0.44 -4.15
N GLN A 51 -9.21 -0.22 -4.16
CA GLN A 51 -10.18 -1.18 -4.69
C GLN A 51 -10.37 -0.90 -6.18
N VAL A 52 -9.76 -1.74 -7.03
CA VAL A 52 -10.04 -1.76 -8.47
C VAL A 52 -10.94 -2.96 -8.73
N GLU A 53 -12.21 -2.71 -9.00
CA GLU A 53 -13.13 -3.78 -9.41
C GLU A 53 -12.84 -4.16 -10.85
N SER A 54 -12.43 -5.41 -11.07
CA SER A 54 -12.21 -5.97 -12.41
C SER A 54 -13.05 -7.23 -12.60
N SER A 55 -13.99 -7.19 -13.54
CA SER A 55 -14.85 -8.31 -13.90
C SER A 55 -14.23 -9.09 -15.07
N ALA A 56 -13.42 -10.12 -14.78
CA ALA A 56 -12.94 -11.04 -15.82
C ALA A 56 -13.18 -12.50 -15.41
N SER A 57 -14.00 -13.22 -16.20
CA SER A 57 -14.27 -14.65 -16.05
C SER A 57 -13.36 -15.46 -16.99
N ASN A 58 -12.65 -16.45 -16.45
CA ASN A 58 -11.81 -17.38 -17.20
C ASN A 58 -12.59 -18.66 -17.49
N ASN A 59 -13.19 -18.77 -18.69
CA ASN A 59 -13.74 -20.04 -19.18
C ASN A 59 -12.68 -20.78 -20.02
N VAL A 60 -12.30 -21.99 -19.60
CA VAL A 60 -11.47 -22.91 -20.38
C VAL A 60 -12.40 -23.84 -21.18
N PRO A 61 -12.32 -23.89 -22.52
CA PRO A 61 -13.12 -24.83 -23.30
C PRO A 61 -12.61 -26.27 -23.12
N ASN A 62 -13.50 -27.19 -22.71
CA ASN A 62 -13.23 -28.63 -22.74
C ASN A 62 -13.28 -29.10 -24.20
N SER A 63 -12.19 -29.67 -24.74
CA SER A 63 -12.08 -30.02 -26.17
C SER A 63 -11.58 -31.46 -26.38
N PRO A 64 -12.01 -32.14 -27.46
CA PRO A 64 -11.64 -33.52 -27.75
C PRO A 64 -10.13 -33.72 -27.95
N ASP A 65 -9.67 -34.97 -27.78
CA ASP A 65 -8.26 -35.42 -27.81
C ASP A 65 -7.64 -35.40 -29.23
N ILE A 66 -7.73 -34.25 -29.91
CA ILE A 66 -7.09 -34.01 -31.20
C ILE A 66 -5.65 -33.56 -30.93
N GLN A 67 -4.71 -34.35 -31.43
CA GLN A 67 -3.27 -34.07 -31.35
C GLN A 67 -2.82 -33.21 -32.55
N ILE A 68 -2.22 -32.06 -32.29
CA ILE A 68 -1.70 -31.13 -33.29
C ILE A 68 -0.17 -31.22 -33.31
N SER A 69 0.42 -31.50 -34.48
CA SER A 69 1.87 -31.46 -34.68
C SER A 69 2.33 -30.01 -34.80
N VAL A 70 2.99 -29.49 -33.76
CA VAL A 70 3.48 -28.10 -33.73
C VAL A 70 4.85 -28.02 -34.39
N ARG A 71 4.92 -27.35 -35.53
CA ARG A 71 6.18 -27.08 -36.26
C ARG A 71 6.77 -25.72 -35.89
N LYS A 72 5.92 -24.71 -35.70
CA LYS A 72 6.33 -23.33 -35.44
C LYS A 72 5.28 -22.59 -34.64
N ILE A 73 5.71 -21.74 -33.72
CA ILE A 73 4.88 -20.82 -32.96
C ILE A 73 5.12 -19.39 -33.44
N GLU A 74 4.05 -18.69 -33.82
CA GLU A 74 4.09 -17.30 -34.23
C GLU A 74 3.37 -16.43 -33.20
N ILE A 75 4.08 -15.48 -32.59
CA ILE A 75 3.51 -14.58 -31.59
C ILE A 75 3.28 -13.21 -32.23
N THR A 76 2.07 -12.68 -32.10
CA THR A 76 1.70 -11.35 -32.63
C THR A 76 1.00 -10.51 -31.56
N GLY A 77 0.93 -9.18 -31.76
CA GLY A 77 0.31 -8.24 -30.81
C GLY A 77 1.17 -7.86 -29.61
N ASN A 78 2.41 -8.37 -29.52
CA ASN A 78 3.39 -8.01 -28.50
C ASN A 78 4.19 -6.77 -28.94
N SER A 79 3.89 -5.61 -28.35
CA SER A 79 4.67 -4.38 -28.56
C SER A 79 5.58 -4.08 -27.37
N ARG A 80 5.23 -4.56 -26.18
CA ARG A 80 5.99 -4.30 -24.95
C ARG A 80 7.21 -5.21 -24.82
N PHE A 81 7.08 -6.48 -25.21
CA PHE A 81 8.17 -7.45 -25.19
C PHE A 81 8.48 -7.92 -26.60
N SER A 82 9.75 -8.23 -26.88
CA SER A 82 10.14 -8.68 -28.21
C SER A 82 9.59 -10.09 -28.48
N THR A 83 9.31 -10.39 -29.75
CA THR A 83 8.83 -11.72 -30.15
C THR A 83 9.83 -12.81 -29.77
N ALA A 84 11.14 -12.52 -29.85
CA ALA A 84 12.19 -13.45 -29.44
C ALA A 84 12.15 -13.76 -27.93
N GLN A 85 11.93 -12.76 -27.08
CA GLN A 85 11.78 -12.95 -25.64
C GLN A 85 10.58 -13.84 -25.31
N LEU A 86 9.42 -13.56 -25.92
CA LEU A 86 8.22 -14.36 -25.68
C LEU A 86 8.30 -15.76 -26.28
N HIS A 87 8.93 -15.91 -27.45
CA HIS A 87 9.13 -17.19 -28.11
C HIS A 87 10.01 -18.12 -27.27
N HIS A 88 11.05 -17.60 -26.62
CA HIS A 88 11.89 -18.39 -25.71
C HIS A 88 11.12 -19.06 -24.56
N LEU A 89 10.00 -18.47 -24.11
CA LEU A 89 9.14 -19.05 -23.06
C LEU A 89 8.36 -20.28 -23.51
N VAL A 90 8.21 -20.46 -24.83
CA VAL A 90 7.32 -21.44 -25.45
C VAL A 90 8.00 -22.29 -26.51
N ALA A 91 9.28 -22.06 -26.80
CA ALA A 91 10.06 -22.77 -27.81
C ALA A 91 10.12 -24.28 -27.53
N ASP A 92 10.00 -24.68 -26.25
CA ASP A 92 9.95 -26.08 -25.84
C ASP A 92 8.74 -26.84 -26.39
N ALA A 93 7.73 -26.16 -26.91
CA ALA A 93 6.54 -26.74 -27.50
C ALA A 93 6.68 -27.08 -28.99
N GLU A 94 7.66 -26.49 -29.69
CA GLU A 94 7.91 -26.80 -31.10
C GLU A 94 8.50 -28.21 -31.25
N GLY A 95 8.08 -28.92 -32.30
CA GLY A 95 8.45 -30.31 -32.56
C GLY A 95 7.62 -31.36 -31.79
N LYS A 96 6.64 -30.93 -30.97
CA LYS A 96 5.79 -31.84 -30.18
C LYS A 96 4.41 -32.03 -30.83
N GLN A 97 3.75 -33.13 -30.45
CA GLN A 97 2.30 -33.29 -30.66
C GLN A 97 1.59 -32.82 -29.39
N LEU A 98 0.72 -31.84 -29.55
CA LEU A 98 0.03 -31.18 -28.44
C LEU A 98 -1.48 -31.16 -28.65
N SER A 99 -2.24 -31.38 -27.59
CA SER A 99 -3.69 -31.16 -27.59
C SER A 99 -4.02 -29.68 -27.58
N LEU A 100 -5.27 -29.34 -27.95
CA LEU A 100 -5.74 -27.96 -27.87
C LEU A 100 -5.57 -27.37 -26.46
N GLN A 101 -5.84 -28.15 -25.41
CA GLN A 101 -5.65 -27.73 -24.03
C GLN A 101 -4.19 -27.38 -23.71
N GLN A 102 -3.23 -28.16 -24.24
CA GLN A 102 -1.80 -27.87 -24.06
C GLN A 102 -1.39 -26.59 -24.80
N LEU A 103 -1.95 -26.32 -25.99
CA LEU A 103 -1.74 -25.04 -26.69
C LEU A 103 -2.28 -23.84 -25.89
N TRP A 104 -3.44 -24.00 -25.23
CA TRP A 104 -3.96 -22.99 -24.31
C TRP A 104 -3.03 -22.77 -23.12
N GLN A 105 -2.45 -23.82 -22.54
CA GLN A 105 -1.47 -23.70 -21.46
C GLN A 105 -0.21 -22.95 -21.92
N ILE A 106 0.22 -23.14 -23.17
CA ILE A 106 1.34 -22.40 -23.76
C ILE A 106 1.01 -20.90 -23.88
N ALA A 107 -0.17 -20.55 -24.38
CA ALA A 107 -0.62 -19.16 -24.36
C ALA A 107 -0.66 -18.60 -22.93
N GLN A 108 -1.11 -19.40 -21.95
CA GLN A 108 -1.13 -19.01 -20.55
C GLN A 108 0.27 -18.78 -19.96
N LYS A 109 1.32 -19.47 -20.42
CA LYS A 109 2.71 -19.15 -20.03
C LYS A 109 3.07 -17.72 -20.41
N ILE A 110 2.70 -17.28 -21.61
CA ILE A 110 2.92 -15.89 -22.07
C ILE A 110 2.09 -14.92 -21.21
N THR A 111 0.81 -15.20 -20.98
CA THR A 111 -0.03 -14.38 -20.08
C THR A 111 0.60 -14.24 -18.69
N THR A 112 1.06 -15.34 -18.10
CA THR A 112 1.69 -15.36 -16.78
C THR A 112 2.96 -14.50 -16.76
N TYR A 113 3.76 -14.55 -17.82
CA TYR A 113 4.94 -13.69 -17.96
C TYR A 113 4.55 -12.21 -17.97
N TYR A 114 3.53 -11.79 -18.73
CA TYR A 114 3.04 -10.40 -18.70
C TYR A 114 2.59 -9.98 -17.30
N GLN A 115 1.83 -10.83 -16.61
CA GLN A 115 1.34 -10.56 -15.25
C GLN A 115 2.48 -10.39 -14.25
N GLN A 116 3.53 -11.22 -14.33
CA GLN A 116 4.73 -11.11 -13.49
C GLN A 116 5.54 -9.84 -13.75
N GLN A 117 5.41 -9.24 -14.94
CA GLN A 117 6.05 -7.98 -15.31
C GLN A 117 5.14 -6.75 -15.02
N GLY A 118 4.05 -6.93 -14.27
CA GLY A 118 3.14 -5.85 -13.87
C GLY A 118 2.03 -5.56 -14.88
N TYR A 119 1.85 -6.34 -15.94
CA TYR A 119 0.78 -6.15 -16.93
C TYR A 119 -0.42 -7.07 -16.66
N ALA A 120 -1.08 -6.90 -15.50
CA ALA A 120 -2.12 -7.83 -15.04
C ALA A 120 -3.31 -7.96 -15.99
N TYR A 121 -3.61 -6.91 -16.75
CA TYR A 121 -4.75 -6.85 -17.68
C TYR A 121 -4.43 -7.32 -19.11
N SER A 122 -3.17 -7.66 -19.38
CA SER A 122 -2.76 -8.19 -20.69
C SER A 122 -2.88 -9.72 -20.72
N ARG A 123 -3.28 -10.28 -21.86
CA ARG A 123 -3.43 -11.74 -22.01
C ARG A 123 -3.03 -12.23 -23.40
N ALA A 124 -2.40 -13.39 -23.45
CA ALA A 124 -2.21 -14.14 -24.69
C ALA A 124 -3.36 -15.14 -24.88
N TYR A 125 -3.79 -15.31 -26.13
CA TYR A 125 -4.86 -16.22 -26.50
C TYR A 125 -4.58 -16.89 -27.84
N LEU A 126 -5.20 -18.05 -28.06
CA LEU A 126 -5.13 -18.78 -29.31
C LEU A 126 -6.35 -18.40 -30.18
N PRO A 127 -6.22 -17.56 -31.21
CA PRO A 127 -7.33 -17.26 -32.11
C PRO A 127 -7.75 -18.52 -32.89
N GLN A 128 -9.00 -18.52 -33.37
CA GLN A 128 -9.48 -19.53 -34.30
C GLN A 128 -8.63 -19.52 -35.57
N GLN A 129 -8.05 -20.66 -35.90
CA GLN A 129 -7.15 -20.82 -37.03
C GLN A 129 -7.11 -22.26 -37.52
N ASN A 130 -6.61 -22.48 -38.73
CA ASN A 130 -6.34 -23.81 -39.25
C ASN A 130 -4.95 -24.28 -38.78
N LEU A 131 -4.90 -25.42 -38.08
CA LEU A 131 -3.68 -25.98 -37.50
C LEU A 131 -3.04 -27.09 -38.36
N SER A 132 -3.59 -27.42 -39.53
CA SER A 132 -3.14 -28.54 -40.37
C SER A 132 -1.70 -28.37 -40.89
N GLN A 133 -1.19 -27.14 -40.98
CA GLN A 133 0.20 -26.86 -41.38
C GLN A 133 1.20 -26.89 -40.22
N GLY A 134 0.72 -27.10 -38.98
CA GLY A 134 1.55 -27.10 -37.77
C GLY A 134 2.09 -25.73 -37.36
N VAL A 135 1.57 -24.63 -37.91
CA VAL A 135 1.89 -23.28 -37.48
C VAL A 135 0.84 -22.82 -36.48
N VAL A 136 1.26 -22.57 -35.24
CA VAL A 136 0.39 -22.12 -34.15
C VAL A 136 0.60 -20.63 -33.93
N ARG A 137 -0.42 -19.82 -34.26
CA ARG A 137 -0.38 -18.38 -33.99
C ARG A 137 -0.96 -18.08 -32.61
N ILE A 138 -0.20 -17.39 -31.76
CA ILE A 138 -0.66 -16.89 -30.46
C ILE A 138 -0.73 -15.36 -30.55
N ASN A 139 -1.89 -14.80 -30.23
CA ASN A 139 -2.07 -13.36 -30.20
C ASN A 139 -1.97 -12.86 -28.77
N VAL A 140 -1.25 -11.77 -28.55
CA VAL A 140 -1.19 -11.04 -27.29
C VAL A 140 -2.09 -9.83 -27.38
N LEU A 141 -3.03 -9.74 -26.44
CA LEU A 141 -3.83 -8.55 -26.20
C LEU A 141 -3.18 -7.77 -25.05
N GLU A 142 -2.46 -6.70 -25.40
CA GLU A 142 -1.89 -5.78 -24.43
C GLU A 142 -2.91 -4.72 -24.04
N ALA A 143 -3.20 -4.60 -22.75
CA ALA A 143 -4.13 -3.60 -22.25
C ALA A 143 -3.49 -2.21 -22.25
N TYR A 144 -4.22 -1.18 -22.70
CA TYR A 144 -3.76 0.21 -22.69
C TYR A 144 -4.86 1.19 -22.30
N TYR A 145 -4.46 2.37 -21.83
CA TYR A 145 -5.39 3.45 -21.50
C TYR A 145 -5.96 4.09 -22.77
N ASP A 146 -7.27 4.07 -22.91
CA ASP A 146 -7.97 4.84 -23.95
C ASP A 146 -8.10 6.31 -23.53
N GLN A 147 -8.52 6.51 -22.28
CA GLN A 147 -8.68 7.81 -21.66
C GLN A 147 -8.53 7.67 -20.14
N THR A 148 -8.02 8.72 -19.52
CA THR A 148 -8.06 8.90 -18.06
C THR A 148 -8.94 10.11 -17.79
N GLN A 149 -10.11 9.87 -17.20
CA GLN A 149 -11.08 10.90 -16.90
C GLN A 149 -11.02 11.24 -15.42
N ILE A 150 -10.79 12.52 -15.14
CA ILE A 150 -10.72 13.06 -13.79
C ILE A 150 -12.01 13.82 -13.53
N ASP A 151 -12.74 13.42 -12.50
CA ASP A 151 -13.88 14.15 -11.97
C ASP A 151 -13.51 14.68 -10.57
N ASN A 152 -13.07 15.93 -10.52
CA ASN A 152 -12.67 16.58 -9.27
C ASN A 152 -13.81 17.44 -8.72
N GLN A 153 -14.47 16.93 -7.68
CA GLN A 153 -15.47 17.63 -6.87
C GLN A 153 -14.91 18.08 -5.51
N SER A 154 -13.57 18.05 -5.35
CA SER A 154 -12.88 18.46 -4.13
C SER A 154 -12.36 19.90 -4.20
N ARG A 155 -11.86 20.42 -3.06
CA ARG A 155 -11.14 21.69 -2.98
C ARG A 155 -9.69 21.60 -3.49
N THR A 156 -9.21 20.39 -3.78
CA THR A 156 -7.85 20.18 -4.29
C THR A 156 -7.71 20.78 -5.68
N GLN A 157 -6.57 21.40 -5.97
CA GLN A 157 -6.31 22.04 -7.24
C GLN A 157 -6.19 20.99 -8.37
N ASN A 158 -6.85 21.22 -9.51
CA ASN A 158 -6.90 20.27 -10.62
C ASN A 158 -5.51 19.85 -11.12
N TRP A 159 -4.58 20.82 -11.26
CA TRP A 159 -3.23 20.54 -11.76
C TRP A 159 -2.48 19.53 -10.90
N LEU A 160 -2.74 19.51 -9.58
CA LEU A 160 -2.07 18.58 -8.67
C LEU A 160 -2.54 17.14 -8.92
N ILE A 161 -3.85 16.96 -9.09
CA ILE A 161 -4.46 15.66 -9.42
C ILE A 161 -3.98 15.21 -10.81
N GLU A 162 -4.06 16.09 -11.80
CA GLU A 162 -3.60 15.85 -13.17
C GLU A 162 -2.12 15.45 -13.20
N GLN A 163 -1.26 16.15 -12.46
CA GLN A 163 0.17 15.85 -12.38
C GLN A 163 0.44 14.50 -11.72
N THR A 164 -0.31 14.15 -10.68
CA THR A 164 -0.11 12.85 -10.00
C THR A 164 -0.64 11.67 -10.82
N VAL A 165 -1.64 11.84 -11.69
CA VAL A 165 -2.06 10.79 -12.64
C VAL A 165 -1.47 10.92 -14.05
N ALA A 166 -0.63 11.92 -14.32
CA ALA A 166 0.00 12.15 -15.62
C ALA A 166 0.70 10.92 -16.24
N PRO A 167 1.32 10.01 -15.46
CA PRO A 167 1.88 8.78 -16.00
C PRO A 167 0.83 7.81 -16.57
N LEU A 168 -0.43 7.92 -16.15
CA LEU A 168 -1.56 7.09 -16.58
C LEU A 168 -2.30 7.75 -17.75
N LYS A 169 -1.59 8.08 -18.82
CA LYS A 169 -2.13 8.81 -19.96
C LYS A 169 -2.58 7.88 -21.09
N GLN A 170 -3.40 8.42 -21.99
CA GLN A 170 -3.87 7.74 -23.20
C GLN A 170 -2.71 7.13 -24.01
N GLY A 171 -2.92 5.91 -24.50
CA GLY A 171 -1.98 5.14 -25.32
C GLY A 171 -0.97 4.31 -24.53
N GLU A 172 -0.71 4.66 -23.27
CA GLU A 172 0.22 3.90 -22.42
C GLU A 172 -0.35 2.53 -22.05
N ARG A 173 0.53 1.53 -21.98
CA ARG A 173 0.14 0.18 -21.51
C ARG A 173 -0.18 0.20 -20.03
N ILE A 174 -1.25 -0.49 -19.64
CA ILE A 174 -1.67 -0.55 -18.24
C ILE A 174 -0.69 -1.43 -17.46
N ASN A 175 0.23 -0.78 -16.77
CA ASN A 175 1.07 -1.40 -15.76
C ASN A 175 0.42 -1.21 -14.38
N SER A 176 0.06 -2.32 -13.74
CA SER A 176 -0.66 -2.37 -12.47
C SER A 176 0.14 -1.72 -11.33
N ASP A 177 1.45 -1.88 -11.29
CA ASP A 177 2.29 -1.32 -10.23
C ASP A 177 2.35 0.20 -10.34
N GLN A 178 2.59 0.71 -11.55
CA GLN A 178 2.57 2.15 -11.83
C GLN A 178 1.20 2.76 -11.54
N MET A 179 0.12 2.12 -11.98
CA MET A 179 -1.25 2.56 -11.70
C MET A 179 -1.50 2.62 -10.19
N GLN A 180 -1.22 1.53 -9.47
CA GLN A 180 -1.43 1.47 -8.03
C GLN A 180 -0.60 2.51 -7.29
N GLN A 181 0.64 2.76 -7.74
CA GLN A 181 1.49 3.80 -7.17
C GLN A 181 0.88 5.18 -7.34
N GLN A 182 0.41 5.56 -8.53
CA GLN A 182 -0.20 6.87 -8.74
C GLN A 182 -1.51 7.03 -7.95
N LEU A 183 -2.36 5.99 -7.92
CA LEU A 183 -3.59 6.01 -7.14
C LEU A 183 -3.32 6.09 -5.62
N LYS A 184 -2.23 5.47 -5.14
CA LYS A 184 -1.77 5.64 -3.75
C LYS A 184 -1.31 7.06 -3.48
N LEU A 185 -0.60 7.70 -4.42
CA LEU A 185 -0.20 9.10 -4.28
C LEU A 185 -1.42 10.03 -4.23
N LEU A 186 -2.45 9.79 -5.04
CA LEU A 186 -3.72 10.51 -4.93
C LEU A 186 -4.37 10.33 -3.55
N ASN A 187 -4.42 9.10 -3.05
CA ASN A 187 -4.98 8.81 -1.73
C ASN A 187 -4.17 9.40 -0.57
N ARG A 188 -2.90 9.80 -0.79
CA ARG A 188 -2.05 10.48 0.20
C ARG A 188 -2.35 11.96 0.34
N LEU A 189 -3.11 12.54 -0.57
CA LEU A 189 -3.58 13.90 -0.42
C LEU A 189 -4.54 13.96 0.77
N ASN A 190 -4.26 14.85 1.72
CA ASN A 190 -5.16 15.03 2.86
C ASN A 190 -6.45 15.71 2.41
N GLY A 191 -7.56 15.41 3.08
CA GLY A 191 -8.83 16.08 2.84
C GLY A 191 -9.55 15.67 1.55
N VAL A 192 -9.17 14.56 0.92
CA VAL A 192 -9.89 13.98 -0.22
C VAL A 192 -10.20 12.50 0.00
N ASN A 193 -11.31 12.05 -0.59
CA ASN A 193 -11.64 10.66 -0.81
C ASN A 193 -11.61 10.40 -2.32
N THR A 194 -10.94 9.35 -2.76
CA THR A 194 -10.94 9.00 -4.19
C THR A 194 -11.66 7.69 -4.45
N ARG A 195 -12.35 7.63 -5.59
CA ARG A 195 -12.93 6.41 -6.15
C ARG A 195 -12.38 6.22 -7.55
N ASN A 196 -11.70 5.10 -7.76
CA ASN A 196 -11.00 4.82 -9.01
C ASN A 196 -11.59 3.56 -9.65
N VAL A 197 -12.09 3.67 -10.88
CA VAL A 197 -12.73 2.54 -11.58
C VAL A 197 -12.15 2.42 -12.97
N LEU A 198 -11.72 1.20 -13.33
CA LEU A 198 -11.28 0.87 -14.68
C LEU A 198 -12.44 0.23 -15.45
N THR A 199 -12.90 0.88 -16.52
CA THR A 199 -13.99 0.38 -17.37
C THR A 199 -13.46 -0.03 -18.76
N PRO A 200 -14.14 -0.93 -19.48
CA PRO A 200 -13.80 -1.21 -20.88
C PRO A 200 -13.81 0.07 -21.73
N GLY A 201 -12.83 0.22 -22.63
CA GLY A 201 -12.72 1.37 -23.53
C GLY A 201 -13.43 1.15 -24.86
N ALA A 202 -13.20 2.05 -25.82
CA ALA A 202 -13.87 2.05 -27.13
C ALA A 202 -13.33 0.98 -28.09
N THR A 203 -12.10 0.49 -27.85
CA THR A 203 -11.42 -0.46 -28.74
C THR A 203 -10.97 -1.70 -27.99
N VAL A 204 -10.76 -2.81 -28.72
CA VAL A 204 -10.35 -4.08 -28.11
C VAL A 204 -8.97 -3.92 -27.47
N GLY A 205 -8.88 -4.20 -26.17
CA GLY A 205 -7.65 -4.02 -25.40
C GLY A 205 -7.49 -2.61 -24.80
N SER A 206 -8.40 -1.68 -25.09
CA SER A 206 -8.41 -0.38 -24.42
C SER A 206 -9.26 -0.41 -23.14
N SER A 207 -8.90 0.40 -22.16
CA SER A 207 -9.67 0.62 -20.95
C SER A 207 -9.64 2.09 -20.55
N GLN A 208 -10.71 2.58 -19.96
CA GLN A 208 -10.84 3.93 -19.44
C GLN A 208 -10.67 3.93 -17.93
N LEU A 209 -9.79 4.77 -17.42
CA LEU A 209 -9.61 4.98 -15.98
C LEU A 209 -10.43 6.20 -15.55
N ASN A 210 -11.41 5.98 -14.69
CA ASN A 210 -12.22 7.04 -14.09
C ASN A 210 -11.70 7.30 -12.67
N VAL A 211 -11.26 8.54 -12.42
CA VAL A 211 -10.73 9.02 -11.14
C VAL A 211 -11.69 10.06 -10.60
N GLU A 212 -12.52 9.66 -9.64
CA GLU A 212 -13.44 10.55 -8.95
C GLU A 212 -12.80 11.01 -7.63
N VAL A 213 -12.75 12.32 -7.41
CA VAL A 213 -12.13 12.93 -6.22
C VAL A 213 -13.16 13.80 -5.52
N GLN A 214 -13.49 13.46 -4.27
CA GLN A 214 -14.46 14.18 -3.45
C GLN A 214 -13.78 14.75 -2.20
N ASN A 215 -14.38 15.78 -1.61
CA ASN A 215 -13.92 16.30 -0.32
C ASN A 215 -14.10 15.28 0.80
N ALA A 216 -13.05 15.09 1.61
CA ALA A 216 -13.18 14.49 2.93
C ALA A 216 -13.41 15.58 4.00
N ALA A 217 -13.48 15.18 5.27
CA ALA A 217 -13.65 16.11 6.39
C ALA A 217 -12.52 17.15 6.42
N MET A 218 -12.90 18.43 6.37
CA MET A 218 -11.95 19.54 6.43
C MET A 218 -11.31 19.65 7.80
N LEU A 219 -12.06 19.39 8.87
CA LEU A 219 -11.60 19.50 10.24
C LEU A 219 -11.81 18.15 10.93
N ASN A 220 -10.75 17.65 11.55
CA ASN A 220 -10.77 16.49 12.41
C ASN A 220 -10.27 16.90 13.80
N GLY A 221 -10.66 16.18 14.84
CA GLY A 221 -10.13 16.44 16.17
C GLY A 221 -10.43 15.31 17.14
N TYR A 222 -9.69 15.32 18.23
CA TYR A 222 -9.83 14.33 19.29
C TYR A 222 -9.57 14.97 20.66
N ILE A 223 -10.14 14.34 21.69
CA ILE A 223 -9.84 14.61 23.09
C ILE A 223 -9.68 13.25 23.76
N GLY A 224 -8.65 13.11 24.59
CA GLY A 224 -8.30 11.86 25.24
C GLY A 224 -7.73 12.08 26.62
N ALA A 225 -7.72 11.00 27.40
CA ALA A 225 -7.02 10.93 28.68
C ALA A 225 -6.40 9.54 28.84
N ASP A 226 -5.17 9.48 29.32
CA ASP A 226 -4.45 8.24 29.57
C ASP A 226 -3.71 8.26 30.91
N ASN A 227 -3.26 7.09 31.35
CA ASN A 227 -2.44 6.91 32.54
C ASN A 227 -1.00 6.45 32.21
N PHE A 228 -0.51 6.73 30.99
CA PHE A 228 0.82 6.33 30.51
C PHE A 228 1.93 7.31 30.91
N GLY A 229 1.61 8.36 31.66
CA GLY A 229 2.61 9.25 32.22
C GLY A 229 3.43 8.59 33.34
N ASN A 230 4.56 9.17 33.71
CA ASN A 230 5.43 8.62 34.74
C ASN A 230 5.37 9.43 36.05
N ARG A 231 6.06 8.96 37.09
CA ARG A 231 6.08 9.61 38.41
C ARG A 231 6.59 11.06 38.41
N TYR A 232 7.42 11.42 37.42
CA TYR A 232 8.01 12.75 37.27
C TYR A 232 7.11 13.69 36.45
N THR A 233 6.33 13.15 35.52
CA THR A 233 5.49 13.93 34.59
C THR A 233 3.99 13.86 34.91
N SER A 234 3.61 13.33 36.09
CA SER A 234 2.23 12.87 36.41
C SER A 234 1.85 11.60 35.64
N GLN A 235 1.12 10.70 36.33
CA GLN A 235 0.64 9.45 35.76
C GLN A 235 -0.52 9.68 34.80
N VAL A 236 -1.43 10.59 35.14
CA VAL A 236 -2.59 10.94 34.30
C VAL A 236 -2.25 12.10 33.38
N ARG A 237 -2.57 11.95 32.09
CA ARG A 237 -2.36 12.93 31.03
C ARG A 237 -3.66 13.15 30.26
N GLY A 238 -3.97 14.38 29.91
CA GLY A 238 -5.02 14.75 28.97
C GLY A 238 -4.40 15.21 27.66
N THR A 239 -4.99 14.80 26.54
CA THR A 239 -4.55 15.15 25.20
C THR A 239 -5.74 15.71 24.42
N ALA A 240 -5.50 16.71 23.59
CA ALA A 240 -6.47 17.16 22.61
C ALA A 240 -5.74 17.56 21.34
N GLY A 241 -6.36 17.33 20.19
CA GLY A 241 -5.79 17.74 18.92
C GLY A 241 -6.88 18.13 17.93
N ILE A 242 -6.51 19.01 17.01
CA ILE A 242 -7.33 19.40 15.87
C ILE A 242 -6.43 19.41 14.64
N SER A 243 -6.94 18.92 13.51
CA SER A 243 -6.28 19.07 12.22
C SER A 243 -7.21 19.62 11.16
N ALA A 244 -6.65 20.43 10.28
CA ALA A 244 -7.32 21.05 9.17
C ALA A 244 -6.68 20.57 7.86
N ASN A 245 -7.49 19.90 7.03
CA ASN A 245 -7.04 19.26 5.81
C ASN A 245 -7.37 20.10 4.58
N ASN A 246 -6.42 20.11 3.65
CA ASN A 246 -6.52 20.69 2.33
C ASN A 246 -6.91 22.18 2.37
N LEU A 247 -6.20 22.95 3.18
CA LEU A 247 -6.45 24.39 3.35
C LEU A 247 -6.02 25.18 2.12
N ALA A 248 -4.86 24.84 1.55
CA ALA A 248 -4.32 25.47 0.34
C ALA A 248 -4.82 24.81 -0.97
N GLY A 249 -5.57 23.70 -0.86
CA GLY A 249 -5.94 22.89 -2.03
C GLY A 249 -4.80 22.01 -2.54
N LEU A 250 -3.75 21.79 -1.73
CA LEU A 250 -2.53 21.08 -2.11
C LEU A 250 -2.42 19.68 -1.47
N GLY A 251 -3.50 19.19 -0.86
CA GLY A 251 -3.45 17.98 -0.03
C GLY A 251 -2.65 18.17 1.26
N ASP A 252 -2.50 19.42 1.70
CA ASP A 252 -1.81 19.84 2.92
C ASP A 252 -2.61 19.50 4.19
N GLU A 253 -1.93 19.37 5.33
CA GLU A 253 -2.56 19.23 6.64
C GLU A 253 -1.89 20.19 7.63
N LEU A 254 -2.69 20.94 8.38
CA LEU A 254 -2.23 21.71 9.53
C LEU A 254 -2.82 21.08 10.79
N SER A 255 -1.98 20.50 11.64
CA SER A 255 -2.41 19.94 12.92
C SER A 255 -1.89 20.77 14.09
N PHE A 256 -2.68 20.80 15.16
CA PHE A 256 -2.32 21.36 16.45
C PHE A 256 -2.69 20.37 17.54
N ASP A 257 -1.72 19.96 18.34
CA ASP A 257 -1.84 18.98 19.40
C ASP A 257 -1.39 19.59 20.73
N VAL A 258 -2.18 19.37 21.78
CA VAL A 258 -1.87 19.78 23.14
C VAL A 258 -1.95 18.59 24.08
N MET A 259 -1.02 18.55 25.03
CA MET A 259 -1.01 17.59 26.12
C MET A 259 -0.80 18.32 27.44
N THR A 260 -1.58 17.98 28.45
CA THR A 260 -1.40 18.47 29.82
C THR A 260 -1.37 17.31 30.81
N ALA A 261 -0.46 17.40 31.76
CA ALA A 261 -0.34 16.51 32.90
C ALA A 261 -0.52 17.30 34.22
N GLY A 262 -1.43 18.28 34.19
CA GLY A 262 -1.70 19.21 35.27
C GLY A 262 -0.57 20.21 35.48
N LYS A 263 -0.13 20.39 36.73
CA LYS A 263 0.91 21.38 37.09
C LYS A 263 2.33 20.96 36.71
N ARG A 264 2.54 19.71 36.27
CA ARG A 264 3.88 19.13 36.07
C ARG A 264 4.40 19.27 34.65
N MET A 265 3.52 19.21 33.65
CA MET A 265 3.93 19.20 32.26
C MET A 265 2.77 19.69 31.39
N ASN A 266 3.03 20.68 30.54
CA ASN A 266 2.14 21.11 29.48
C ASN A 266 2.97 21.17 28.20
N TYR A 267 2.37 20.77 27.10
CA TYR A 267 3.04 20.68 25.81
C TYR A 267 2.05 21.07 24.71
N GLY A 268 2.52 21.85 23.74
CA GLY A 268 1.82 22.14 22.51
C GLY A 268 2.73 21.93 21.31
N ALA A 269 2.18 21.33 20.26
CA ALA A 269 2.82 21.23 18.96
C ALA A 269 1.85 21.66 17.88
N TRP A 270 2.41 22.21 16.81
CA TRP A 270 1.75 22.24 15.52
C TRP A 270 2.66 21.61 14.49
N VAL A 271 2.06 20.98 13.49
CA VAL A 271 2.76 20.37 12.37
C VAL A 271 2.10 20.82 11.08
N MET A 272 2.92 21.32 10.16
CA MET A 272 2.54 21.55 8.78
C MET A 272 3.61 20.92 7.89
N PRO A 273 3.34 19.76 7.26
CA PRO A 273 4.28 19.19 6.31
C PRO A 273 4.29 20.07 5.06
N LEU A 274 5.44 20.67 4.76
CA LEU A 274 5.61 21.45 3.54
C LEU A 274 5.89 20.51 2.37
N PRO A 275 5.16 20.63 1.25
CA PRO A 275 5.48 19.91 0.02
C PRO A 275 6.72 20.56 -0.62
N LEU A 276 7.92 20.16 -0.20
CA LEU A 276 9.14 20.52 -0.94
C LEU A 276 9.26 19.61 -2.17
N GLN A 277 9.52 20.24 -3.31
CA GLN A 277 9.42 19.67 -4.66
C GLN A 277 10.48 18.59 -4.98
N GLU A 278 11.42 18.35 -4.07
CA GLU A 278 12.32 17.20 -4.08
C GLU A 278 12.26 16.55 -2.70
N TRP A 279 11.88 15.26 -2.67
CA TRP A 279 11.99 14.30 -1.57
C TRP A 279 11.72 14.80 -0.14
N VAL A 280 10.69 14.20 0.48
CA VAL A 280 10.47 14.09 1.93
C VAL A 280 11.73 14.44 2.73
N LEU A 281 11.73 15.60 3.39
CA LEU A 281 12.45 15.88 4.64
C LEU A 281 12.23 17.35 5.02
N GLY A 282 11.31 17.60 5.95
CA GLY A 282 11.14 18.92 6.54
C GLY A 282 9.82 19.06 7.28
N GLN A 283 9.71 18.48 8.48
CA GLN A 283 8.69 18.91 9.43
C GLN A 283 9.18 20.19 10.11
N ALA A 284 8.44 21.28 9.95
CA ALA A 284 8.61 22.44 10.82
C ALA A 284 7.91 22.14 12.14
N GLN A 285 8.69 21.81 13.17
CA GLN A 285 8.20 21.60 14.53
C GLN A 285 8.63 22.80 15.36
N VAL A 286 7.68 23.64 15.79
CA VAL A 286 7.96 24.69 16.78
C VAL A 286 7.34 24.24 18.10
N ILE A 287 8.22 23.98 19.07
CA ILE A 287 7.88 23.57 20.42
C ILE A 287 7.79 24.84 21.27
N LEU A 288 6.61 25.12 21.82
CA LEU A 288 6.46 26.10 22.89
C LEU A 288 6.40 25.33 24.22
N ILE A 289 7.38 25.60 25.09
CA ILE A 289 7.50 25.07 26.46
C ILE A 289 6.80 26.03 27.43
#